data_AF-A0A0L8C783-F1
#
_entry.id   AF-A0A0L8C783-F1
#
_cell.length_a   1.000
_cell.length_b   1.000
_cell.length_c   1.000
_cell.angle_alpha   90.00
_cell.angle_beta   90.00
_cell.angle_gamma   90.00
#
_symmetry.space_group_name_H-M   'P 1'
#
loop_
_entity.id
_entity.type
_entity.pdbx_description
1 polymer ?
#
loop_
_entity_poly.entity_id
_entity_poly.type
_entity_poly.pdbx_seq_one_letter_code
_entity_poly.pdbx_strand_id
1 'polypeptide(L)'
;MKRFVKYAKSVCLSASLTLFWANQAFAFTLTRRIRVPDWMDIYLVELLVAVLFSYLALMVTKPRGVPVNQLYRVHLPPLANFFRVLLITMYMMMMGMFFAGMFLSRYAEATMQ
;
A
#
# COMPACT_ATOMS: atom_id res chain seq x y z
N MET A 1 -27.14 7.08 7.63
CA MET A 1 -26.28 6.90 6.43
C MET A 1 -25.51 8.15 5.96
N LYS A 2 -25.93 9.39 6.28
CA LYS A 2 -25.25 10.63 5.79
C LYS A 2 -23.94 11.03 6.52
N ARG A 3 -23.66 10.53 7.73
CA ARG A 3 -22.45 10.91 8.50
C ARG A 3 -21.17 10.22 8.02
N PHE A 4 -21.24 8.98 7.52
CA PHE A 4 -20.08 8.22 7.04
C PHE A 4 -19.39 8.87 5.82
N VAL A 5 -20.15 9.49 4.92
CA VAL A 5 -19.62 10.17 3.73
C VAL A 5 -18.78 11.42 4.07
N LYS A 6 -19.13 12.12 5.17
CA LYS A 6 -18.36 13.29 5.62
C LYS A 6 -16.95 12.88 6.09
N TYR A 7 -16.84 11.77 6.82
CA TYR A 7 -15.55 11.23 7.26
C TYR A 7 -14.73 10.68 6.09
N ALA A 8 -15.36 10.00 5.14
CA ALA A 8 -14.68 9.49 3.94
C ALA A 8 -14.04 10.61 3.10
N LYS A 9 -14.75 11.73 2.91
CA LYS A 9 -14.21 12.91 2.21
C LYS A 9 -13.06 13.57 2.99
N SER A 10 -13.18 13.68 4.31
CA SER A 10 -12.13 14.24 5.17
C SER A 10 -10.85 13.40 5.16
N VAL A 11 -10.98 12.07 5.24
CA VAL A 11 -9.86 11.13 5.18
C VAL A 11 -9.18 11.15 3.81
N CYS A 12 -9.97 11.25 2.73
CA CYS A 12 -9.44 11.39 1.38
C CYS A 12 -8.63 12.69 1.22
N LEU A 13 -9.15 13.81 1.71
CA LEU A 13 -8.44 15.09 1.67
C LEU A 13 -7.17 15.10 2.53
N SER A 14 -7.22 14.52 3.74
CA SER A 14 -6.01 14.40 4.58
C SER A 14 -4.98 13.47 3.93
N ALA A 15 -5.43 12.37 3.31
CA ALA A 15 -4.56 11.50 2.53
C ALA A 15 -3.90 12.30 1.41
N SER A 16 -4.68 12.95 0.52
CA SER A 16 -4.15 13.77 -0.57
C SER A 16 -3.19 14.86 -0.12
N LEU A 17 -3.44 15.51 1.02
CA LEU A 17 -2.53 16.51 1.60
C LEU A 17 -1.22 15.89 2.10
N THR A 18 -1.27 14.69 2.71
CA THR A 18 -0.05 13.95 3.07
C THR A 18 0.74 13.46 1.86
N LEU A 19 0.06 13.09 0.75
CA LEU A 19 0.70 12.70 -0.51
C LEU A 19 1.48 13.88 -1.12
N PHE A 20 0.89 15.08 -1.11
CA PHE A 20 1.52 16.27 -1.68
C PHE A 20 2.74 16.76 -0.87
N TRP A 21 2.72 16.60 0.46
CA TRP A 21 3.82 17.01 1.35
C TRP A 21 4.98 16.02 1.37
N ALA A 22 4.72 14.71 1.27
CA ALA A 22 5.77 13.69 1.29
C ALA A 22 6.62 13.65 0.01
N ASN A 23 6.10 14.20 -1.10
CA ASN A 23 6.74 14.19 -2.42
C ASN A 23 8.04 15.02 -2.50
N GLN A 24 8.31 15.90 -1.53
CA GLN A 24 9.49 16.78 -1.52
C GLN A 24 10.67 16.24 -0.67
N ALA A 25 10.45 15.24 0.20
CA ALA A 25 11.43 14.86 1.23
C ALA A 25 11.95 13.42 1.15
N PHE A 26 11.40 12.57 0.28
CA PHE A 26 11.74 11.14 0.20
C PHE A 26 12.54 10.80 -1.06
N ALA A 27 13.79 11.25 -1.12
CA ALA A 27 14.82 10.59 -1.92
C ALA A 27 15.43 9.48 -1.04
N PHE A 28 14.79 8.30 -0.99
CA PHE A 28 15.38 7.16 -0.30
C PHE A 28 16.61 6.73 -1.08
N THR A 29 17.79 6.98 -0.52
CA THR A 29 19.05 6.40 -0.99
C THR A 29 19.07 4.89 -0.70
N LEU A 30 18.28 4.09 -1.42
CA LEU A 30 18.38 2.62 -1.48
C LEU A 30 19.56 2.19 -2.39
N THR A 31 20.66 2.94 -2.33
CA THR A 31 21.68 3.06 -3.38
C THR A 31 22.70 1.92 -3.46
N ARG A 32 22.39 0.68 -3.06
CA ARG A 32 23.43 -0.38 -3.10
C ARG A 32 23.06 -1.74 -3.66
N ARG A 33 21.78 -2.11 -3.81
CA ARG A 33 21.48 -3.47 -4.30
C ARG A 33 20.24 -3.60 -5.18
N ILE A 34 19.27 -2.71 -5.02
CA ILE A 34 18.03 -2.75 -5.79
C ILE A 34 17.84 -1.34 -6.35
N ARG A 35 18.27 -1.13 -7.60
CA ARG A 35 18.00 0.13 -8.31
C ARG A 35 16.57 0.07 -8.82
N VAL A 36 15.77 0.99 -8.33
CA VAL A 36 14.41 1.27 -8.74
C VAL A 36 14.41 2.74 -9.17
N PRO A 37 13.61 3.16 -10.16
CA PRO A 37 13.59 4.56 -10.57
C PRO A 37 13.18 5.49 -9.41
N ASP A 38 13.89 6.61 -9.24
CA ASP A 38 13.68 7.54 -8.09
C ASP A 38 12.24 8.09 -8.02
N TRP A 39 11.57 8.24 -9.16
CA TRP A 39 10.16 8.68 -9.20
C TRP A 39 9.18 7.63 -8.66
N MET A 40 9.60 6.36 -8.56
CA MET A 40 8.77 5.25 -8.10
C MET A 40 8.75 5.10 -6.58
N ASP A 41 9.73 5.67 -5.87
CA ASP A 41 9.85 5.57 -4.41
C ASP A 41 8.64 6.16 -3.69
N ILE A 42 8.14 7.32 -4.14
CA ILE A 42 6.96 7.96 -3.54
C ILE A 42 5.74 7.03 -3.63
N TYR A 43 5.49 6.43 -4.79
CA TYR A 43 4.36 5.50 -4.98
C TYR A 43 4.50 4.24 -4.14
N LEU A 44 5.72 3.71 -3.97
CA LEU A 44 5.97 2.55 -3.11
C LEU A 44 5.73 2.89 -1.63
N VAL A 45 6.16 4.06 -1.16
CA VAL A 45 5.91 4.53 0.21
C VAL A 45 4.42 4.71 0.46
N GLU A 46 3.69 5.32 -0.48
CA GLU A 46 2.24 5.49 -0.39
C GLU A 46 1.51 4.14 -0.33
N LEU A 47 1.87 3.22 -1.21
CA LEU A 47 1.31 1.86 -1.22
C LEU A 47 1.63 1.13 0.07
N LEU A 48 2.85 1.28 0.61
CA LEU A 48 3.24 0.70 1.89
C LEU A 48 2.37 1.25 3.04
N VAL A 49 2.13 2.56 3.08
CA VAL A 49 1.25 3.20 4.07
C VAL A 49 -0.19 2.68 3.92
N ALA A 50 -0.70 2.55 2.69
CA ALA A 50 -2.03 2.01 2.42
C ALA A 50 -2.16 0.53 2.84
N VAL A 51 -1.11 -0.29 2.60
CA VAL A 51 -1.04 -1.68 3.04
C VAL A 51 -1.02 -1.75 4.57
N LEU A 52 -0.24 -0.92 5.25
CA LEU A 52 -0.20 -0.86 6.71
C LEU A 52 -1.57 -0.45 7.29
N PHE A 53 -2.20 0.58 6.72
CA PHE A 53 -3.51 1.02 7.17
C PHE A 53 -4.58 -0.06 6.98
N SER A 54 -4.60 -0.72 5.82
CA SER A 54 -5.53 -1.81 5.55
C SER A 54 -5.27 -3.04 6.43
N TYR A 55 -4.00 -3.33 6.76
CA TYR A 55 -3.64 -4.36 7.73
C TYR A 55 -4.14 -4.05 9.14
N LEU A 56 -3.93 -2.82 9.61
CA LEU A 56 -4.44 -2.38 10.92
C LEU A 56 -5.98 -2.41 10.94
N ALA A 57 -6.63 -1.93 9.89
CA ALA A 57 -8.09 -2.01 9.76
C ALA A 57 -8.58 -3.47 9.78
N LEU A 58 -7.87 -4.39 9.14
CA LEU A 58 -8.18 -5.82 9.19
C LEU A 58 -7.99 -6.38 10.61
N MET A 59 -6.94 -5.96 11.34
CA MET A 59 -6.72 -6.38 12.73
C MET A 59 -7.79 -5.88 13.69
N VAL A 60 -8.29 -4.67 13.48
CA VAL A 60 -9.37 -4.07 14.30
C VAL A 60 -10.72 -4.70 13.98
N THR A 61 -11.00 -5.00 12.71
CA THR A 61 -12.29 -5.56 12.26
C THR A 61 -12.39 -7.07 12.42
N LYS A 62 -11.25 -7.73 12.65
CA LYS A 62 -11.16 -9.16 12.92
C LYS A 62 -11.87 -9.53 14.25
N PRO A 63 -12.58 -10.67 14.30
CA PRO A 63 -13.16 -11.18 15.54
C PRO A 63 -12.06 -11.51 16.58
N ARG A 64 -12.26 -11.02 17.81
CA ARG A 64 -11.33 -11.25 18.94
C ARG A 64 -11.26 -12.75 19.25
N GLY A 65 -10.04 -13.30 19.34
CA GLY A 65 -9.79 -14.70 19.70
C GLY A 65 -9.37 -15.63 18.55
N VAL A 66 -9.50 -15.20 17.29
CA VAL A 66 -9.01 -15.99 16.14
C VAL A 66 -7.56 -15.59 15.83
N PRO A 67 -6.60 -16.49 15.60
CA PRO A 67 -5.26 -16.12 15.12
C PRO A 67 -5.30 -15.71 13.64
N VAL A 68 -4.40 -14.81 13.21
CA VAL A 68 -4.37 -14.25 11.84
C VAL A 68 -4.29 -15.36 10.78
N ASN A 69 -3.53 -16.40 11.09
CA ASN A 69 -3.29 -17.54 10.19
C ASN A 69 -4.54 -18.41 9.99
N GLN A 70 -5.59 -18.25 10.81
CA GLN A 70 -6.85 -19.00 10.70
C GLN A 70 -8.00 -18.17 10.15
N LEU A 71 -7.78 -16.90 9.78
CA LEU A 71 -8.82 -16.02 9.24
C LEU A 71 -9.48 -16.55 7.95
N TYR A 72 -8.80 -17.43 7.21
CA TYR A 72 -9.36 -18.04 5.99
C TYR A 72 -10.38 -19.14 6.28
N ARG A 73 -10.38 -19.74 7.48
CA ARG A 73 -11.32 -20.81 7.88
C ARG A 73 -12.56 -20.27 8.60
N VAL A 74 -12.51 -19.03 9.07
CA VAL A 74 -13.59 -18.43 9.84
C VAL A 74 -14.44 -17.57 8.91
N HIS A 75 -15.76 -17.62 9.10
CA HIS A 75 -16.67 -16.75 8.38
C HIS A 75 -16.42 -15.30 8.79
N LEU A 76 -15.79 -14.54 7.89
CA LEU A 76 -15.44 -13.15 8.13
C LEU A 76 -16.68 -12.27 7.95
N PRO A 77 -16.88 -11.25 8.81
CA PRO A 77 -17.89 -10.24 8.54
C PRO A 77 -17.57 -9.54 7.21
N PRO A 78 -18.58 -9.11 6.43
CA PRO A 78 -18.39 -8.56 5.08
C PRO A 78 -17.42 -7.36 5.07
N LEU A 79 -17.41 -6.57 6.14
CA LEU A 79 -16.47 -5.47 6.32
C LEU A 79 -15.01 -5.93 6.45
N ALA A 80 -14.75 -7.00 7.22
CA ALA A 80 -13.40 -7.56 7.33
C ALA A 80 -12.96 -8.23 6.02
N ASN A 81 -13.89 -8.84 5.28
CA ASN A 81 -13.59 -9.39 3.97
C ASN A 81 -13.22 -8.29 2.95
N PHE A 82 -13.89 -7.13 3.00
CA PHE A 82 -13.53 -5.97 2.19
C PHE A 82 -12.10 -5.49 2.48
N PHE A 83 -11.74 -5.33 3.77
CA PHE A 83 -10.37 -4.95 4.14
C PHE A 83 -9.33 -5.99 3.73
N ARG A 84 -9.66 -7.29 3.80
CA ARG A 84 -8.79 -8.37 3.34
C ARG A 84 -8.53 -8.29 1.83
N VAL A 85 -9.58 -8.11 1.03
CA VAL A 85 -9.44 -7.96 -0.43
C VAL A 85 -8.66 -6.69 -0.75
N LEU A 86 -8.95 -5.58 -0.08
CA LEU A 86 -8.23 -4.32 -0.27
C LEU A 86 -6.74 -4.45 0.06
N LEU A 87 -6.39 -5.11 1.17
CA LEU A 87 -5.00 -5.41 1.52
C LEU A 87 -4.31 -6.23 0.44
N ILE A 88 -4.94 -7.32 -0.03
CA ILE A 88 -4.38 -8.19 -1.06
C ILE A 88 -4.15 -7.41 -2.35
N THR A 89 -5.14 -6.62 -2.79
CA THR A 89 -5.03 -5.83 -4.02
C THR A 89 -3.90 -4.80 -3.93
N MET A 90 -3.82 -4.04 -2.83
CA MET A 90 -2.76 -3.04 -2.63
C MET A 90 -1.37 -3.68 -2.56
N TYR A 91 -1.27 -4.83 -1.88
CA TYR A 91 -0.02 -5.59 -1.83
C TYR A 91 0.41 -6.11 -3.20
N MET A 92 -0.53 -6.65 -4.00
CA MET A 92 -0.24 -7.10 -5.35
C MET A 92 0.17 -5.94 -6.28
N MET A 93 -0.47 -4.77 -6.14
CA MET A 93 -0.06 -3.56 -6.86
C MET A 93 1.35 -3.11 -6.47
N MET A 94 1.67 -3.11 -5.17
CA MET A 94 3.00 -2.78 -4.65
C MET A 94 4.06 -3.73 -5.21
N MET A 95 3.80 -5.04 -5.17
CA MET A 95 4.71 -6.04 -5.74
C MET A 95 4.85 -5.86 -7.25
N GLY A 96 3.76 -5.61 -7.96
CA GLY A 96 3.77 -5.35 -9.41
C GLY A 96 4.63 -4.14 -9.78
N MET A 97 4.46 -3.02 -9.09
CA MET A 97 5.29 -1.82 -9.27
C MET A 97 6.75 -2.11 -8.94
N PHE A 98 7.03 -2.79 -7.82
CA PHE A 98 8.39 -3.13 -7.41
C PHE A 98 9.12 -3.98 -8.48
N PHE A 99 8.46 -5.03 -9.00
CA PHE A 99 9.02 -5.83 -10.08
C PHE A 99 9.19 -5.01 -11.36
N ALA A 100 8.18 -4.23 -11.75
CA ALA A 100 8.26 -3.37 -12.94
C ALA A 100 9.43 -2.38 -12.85
N GLY A 101 9.64 -1.74 -11.70
CA GLY A 101 10.75 -0.84 -11.46
C GLY A 101 12.12 -1.53 -11.56
N MET A 102 12.25 -2.75 -11.02
CA MET A 102 13.48 -3.53 -11.18
C MET A 102 13.74 -3.90 -12.65
N PHE A 103 12.70 -4.32 -13.39
CA PHE A 103 12.82 -4.61 -14.82
C PHE A 103 13.22 -3.36 -15.61
N LEU A 104 12.55 -2.24 -15.42
CA LEU A 104 12.86 -0.95 -16.06
C LEU A 104 14.30 -0.52 -15.81
N SER A 105 14.78 -0.64 -14.57
CA SER A 105 16.17 -0.32 -14.24
C SER A 105 17.16 -1.22 -14.99
N ARG A 106 16.84 -2.51 -15.17
CA ARG A 106 17.71 -3.46 -15.90
C ARG A 106 17.70 -3.20 -17.40
N TYR A 107 16.55 -2.85 -17.97
CA TYR A 107 16.45 -2.44 -19.37
C TYR A 107 17.26 -1.16 -19.63
N ALA A 108 17.16 -0.16 -18.75
CA ALA A 108 17.93 1.07 -18.87
C ALA A 108 19.45 0.81 -18.88
N GLU A 109 19.93 -0.06 -17.98
CA GLU A 109 21.35 -0.48 -17.93
C GLU A 109 21.78 -1.21 -19.21
N ALA A 110 20.92 -2.06 -19.80
CA ALA A 110 21.23 -2.80 -21.01
C ALA A 110 21.21 -1.95 -22.29
N THR A 111 20.40 -0.88 -22.34
CA THR A 111 20.31 0.02 -23.52
C THR A 111 21.37 1.12 -23.56
N MET A 112 22.09 1.37 -22.46
CA MET A 112 23.19 2.36 -22.39
C MET A 112 24.58 1.73 -22.60
N GLN A 113 24.66 0.43 -22.90
CA GLN A 113 25.86 -0.25 -23.41
C GLN A 113 25.84 -0.26 -24.95
#